data_AF-A0A352D5D8-F1
#
_entry.id   AF-A0A352D5D8-F1
#
_cell.length_a   1.000
_cell.length_b   1.000
_cell.length_c   1.000
_cell.angle_alpha   90.00
_cell.angle_beta   90.00
_cell.angle_gamma   90.00
#
_symmetry.space_group_name_H-M   'P 1'
#
loop_
_entity.id
_entity.type
_entity.pdbx_description
1 polymer ?
#
loop_
_entity_poly.entity_id
_entity_poly.type
_entity_poly.pdbx_seq_one_letter_code
_entity_poly.pdbx_strand_id
1 'polypeptide(L)'
;MKLYYTNERYANPLICPTSDVGHLRVFMYAKCMPSRKITFAPGEYYHLCNRGLDGRLIASTDREYARLLFLIVFLQSTRAYSHPSREVSDFIKTGKFLDVAEEQLIASERTVSLVCFCIMKNHFHLLVREEIDDGISWYLQRIENAYTRYFNLSHERRGHLFQGPFRAVHIETNDQLLYTSAYIHRNPREIKKWKDREHLYQWSSLSDYIATKSRWPSLLCQEPIMSQFDNGQDYKNYVSSSIAKLSPEELNELNLSNIGGWTF
;
A
#
# COMPACT_ATOMS: atom_id res chain seq x y z
N MET A 1 29.53 24.69 20.12
CA MET A 1 29.84 23.32 20.59
C MET A 1 29.43 22.36 19.46
N LYS A 2 30.42 21.84 18.73
CA LYS A 2 30.23 20.82 17.67
C LYS A 2 29.71 19.53 18.30
N LEU A 3 28.94 18.73 17.54
CA LEU A 3 29.35 17.38 17.12
C LEU A 3 28.29 16.75 16.20
N TYR A 4 28.78 16.27 15.06
CA TYR A 4 28.12 15.32 14.18
C TYR A 4 27.92 13.99 14.92
N TYR A 5 26.80 13.30 14.68
CA TYR A 5 26.73 11.86 14.83
C TYR A 5 25.85 11.25 13.72
N THR A 6 26.54 10.77 12.69
CA THR A 6 26.19 9.53 12.00
C THR A 6 26.16 8.39 13.02
N ASN A 7 25.21 7.45 12.91
CA ASN A 7 25.48 6.05 13.20
C ASN A 7 24.39 5.13 12.65
N GLU A 8 24.78 4.42 11.60
CA GLU A 8 24.36 3.07 11.27
C GLU A 8 24.36 2.19 12.53
N ARG A 9 23.30 1.40 12.75
CA ARG A 9 23.35 0.24 13.65
C ARG A 9 22.55 -0.95 13.10
N TYR A 10 23.33 -1.84 12.47
CA TYR A 10 23.37 -3.29 12.62
C TYR A 10 22.15 -4.15 12.24
N ALA A 11 22.26 -4.73 11.04
CA ALA A 11 22.00 -6.16 10.85
C ALA A 11 23.08 -6.97 11.60
N ASN A 12 22.68 -7.97 12.38
CA ASN A 12 23.57 -8.84 13.13
C ASN A 12 23.64 -10.21 12.42
N PRO A 13 24.77 -10.59 11.79
CA PRO A 13 24.95 -11.95 11.27
C PRO A 13 25.57 -12.84 12.35
N LEU A 14 24.88 -13.93 12.68
CA LEU A 14 25.43 -15.02 13.48
C LEU A 14 26.57 -15.69 12.68
N ILE A 15 27.78 -15.64 13.24
CA ILE A 15 28.95 -16.38 12.75
C ILE A 15 29.00 -17.71 13.50
N CYS A 16 29.12 -18.81 12.74
CA CYS A 16 29.53 -20.12 13.26
C CYS A 16 30.94 -20.42 12.73
N PRO A 17 31.92 -20.82 13.57
CA PRO A 17 33.27 -21.12 13.12
C PRO A 17 33.37 -22.61 12.71
N THR A 18 34.07 -22.90 11.62
CA THR A 18 35.17 -23.90 11.59
C THR A 18 35.89 -23.93 10.23
N SER A 19 37.17 -24.27 10.36
CA SER A 19 38.28 -24.46 9.41
C SER A 19 37.99 -25.33 8.18
N ASP A 20 38.49 -24.98 7.00
CA ASP A 20 39.81 -25.42 6.49
C ASP A 20 40.11 -24.94 5.06
N VAL A 21 41.39 -24.95 4.75
CA VAL A 21 42.16 -24.49 3.57
C VAL A 21 41.67 -24.81 2.14
N GLY A 22 41.84 -23.82 1.23
CA GLY A 22 42.46 -24.04 -0.09
C GLY A 22 41.58 -24.07 -1.35
N HIS A 23 41.43 -22.93 -2.04
CA HIS A 23 41.64 -22.72 -3.49
C HIS A 23 40.97 -21.42 -3.96
N LEU A 24 41.75 -20.52 -4.57
CA LEU A 24 41.24 -19.36 -5.29
C LEU A 24 40.40 -19.81 -6.50
N ARG A 25 39.09 -19.59 -6.45
CA ARG A 25 38.24 -19.44 -7.63
C ARG A 25 37.66 -18.04 -7.63
N VAL A 26 38.06 -17.23 -8.61
CA VAL A 26 37.42 -15.95 -8.93
C VAL A 26 36.03 -16.27 -9.48
N PHE A 27 35.01 -16.24 -8.62
CA PHE A 27 33.63 -16.12 -9.06
C PHE A 27 33.32 -14.64 -9.20
N MET A 28 33.07 -14.21 -10.45
CA MET A 28 32.36 -12.96 -10.74
C MET A 28 31.03 -12.99 -9.98
N TYR A 29 30.96 -12.31 -8.84
CA TYR A 29 29.70 -12.03 -8.19
C TYR A 29 28.94 -11.02 -9.05
N ALA A 30 28.05 -11.52 -9.90
CA ALA A 30 26.88 -10.76 -10.29
C ALA A 30 26.23 -10.29 -8.98
N LYS A 31 26.19 -8.97 -8.74
CA LYS A 31 25.51 -8.37 -7.59
C LYS A 31 24.06 -8.85 -7.60
N CYS A 32 23.77 -9.89 -6.82
CA CYS A 32 22.44 -10.37 -6.58
C CYS A 32 21.67 -9.23 -5.92
N MET A 33 20.67 -8.69 -6.62
CA MET A 33 19.67 -7.86 -5.95
C MET A 33 19.07 -8.71 -4.83
N PRO A 34 18.87 -8.18 -3.61
CA PRO A 34 18.22 -8.95 -2.56
C PRO A 34 16.84 -9.37 -3.07
N SER A 35 16.67 -10.67 -3.34
CA SER A 35 15.40 -11.25 -3.72
C SER A 35 14.42 -11.08 -2.57
N ARG A 36 13.15 -10.80 -2.88
CA ARG A 36 12.09 -10.77 -1.88
C ARG A 36 12.05 -12.14 -1.19
N LYS A 37 12.12 -12.16 0.15
CA LYS A 37 12.07 -13.39 0.96
C LYS A 37 10.65 -13.98 1.10
N ILE A 38 9.64 -13.19 0.77
CA ILE A 38 8.23 -13.60 0.79
C ILE A 38 7.88 -14.24 -0.53
N THR A 39 7.29 -15.44 -0.44
CA THR A 39 6.58 -16.09 -1.55
C THR A 39 5.10 -15.78 -1.37
N PHE A 40 4.47 -15.23 -2.40
CA PHE A 40 3.03 -15.00 -2.39
C PHE A 40 2.31 -16.31 -2.70
N ALA A 41 1.11 -16.49 -2.15
CA ALA A 41 0.27 -17.64 -2.41
C ALA A 41 -1.17 -17.22 -2.71
N PRO A 42 -1.81 -17.81 -3.74
CA PRO A 42 -3.23 -17.60 -4.01
C PRO A 42 -4.07 -17.92 -2.78
N GLY A 43 -5.01 -17.03 -2.49
CA GLY A 43 -5.88 -17.13 -1.33
C GLY A 43 -5.43 -16.34 -0.12
N GLU A 44 -4.15 -16.00 -0.04
CA GLU A 44 -3.54 -15.32 1.10
C GLU A 44 -3.59 -13.79 0.97
N TYR A 45 -3.56 -13.11 2.13
CA TYR A 45 -3.66 -11.66 2.23
C TYR A 45 -2.30 -11.02 2.53
N TYR A 46 -2.04 -9.86 1.93
CA TYR A 46 -0.78 -9.15 2.10
C TYR A 46 -1.00 -7.65 2.25
N HIS A 47 -0.28 -7.06 3.22
CA HIS A 47 -0.08 -5.62 3.29
C HIS A 47 1.08 -5.23 2.38
N LEU A 48 0.79 -4.40 1.39
CA LEU A 48 1.77 -3.90 0.43
C LEU A 48 1.98 -2.40 0.64
N CYS A 49 3.24 -1.95 0.57
CA CYS A 49 3.53 -0.53 0.55
C CYS A 49 4.77 -0.19 -0.27
N ASN A 50 4.75 1.00 -0.87
CA ASN A 50 5.94 1.59 -1.47
C ASN A 50 5.98 3.10 -1.20
N ARG A 51 7.19 3.65 -1.20
CA ARG A 51 7.49 5.03 -0.84
C ARG A 51 8.41 5.65 -1.86
N GLY A 52 8.25 6.96 -2.07
CA GLY A 52 9.13 7.76 -2.90
C GLY A 52 10.58 7.70 -2.42
N LEU A 53 11.51 7.60 -3.38
CA LEU A 53 12.94 7.64 -3.14
C LEU A 53 13.33 8.92 -2.37
N ASP A 54 14.11 8.77 -1.30
CA ASP A 54 14.53 9.86 -0.40
C ASP A 54 13.36 10.63 0.23
N GLY A 55 12.22 9.96 0.45
CA GLY A 55 11.03 10.55 1.07
C GLY A 55 10.28 11.54 0.16
N ARG A 56 10.63 11.60 -1.13
CA ARG A 56 9.99 12.49 -2.10
C ARG A 56 8.49 12.26 -2.21
N LEU A 57 7.79 13.30 -2.65
CA LEU A 57 6.39 13.18 -2.99
C LEU A 57 6.23 12.27 -4.20
N ILE A 58 5.32 11.31 -4.09
CA ILE A 58 4.84 10.49 -5.21
C ILE A 58 3.58 11.10 -5.81
N ALA A 59 2.83 11.91 -5.05
CA ALA A 59 1.65 12.63 -5.51
C ALA A 59 1.53 13.98 -4.76
N SER A 60 1.38 15.04 -5.54
CA SER A 60 1.31 16.43 -5.08
C SER A 60 0.09 17.18 -5.62
N THR A 61 -0.48 16.71 -6.74
CA THR A 61 -1.68 17.29 -7.37
C THR A 61 -2.83 16.28 -7.36
N ASP A 62 -4.07 16.77 -7.40
CA ASP A 62 -5.25 15.89 -7.49
C ASP A 62 -5.21 14.99 -8.74
N ARG A 63 -4.58 15.45 -9.83
CA ARG A 63 -4.39 14.66 -11.04
C ARG A 63 -3.43 13.49 -10.83
N GLU A 64 -2.36 13.69 -10.06
CA GLU A 64 -1.41 12.62 -9.70
C GLU A 64 -2.05 11.58 -8.79
N TYR A 65 -2.76 12.04 -7.75
CA TYR A 65 -3.52 11.15 -6.89
C TYR A 65 -4.58 10.36 -7.67
N ALA A 66 -5.37 11.03 -8.51
CA ALA A 66 -6.37 10.38 -9.36
C ALA A 66 -5.72 9.37 -10.33
N ARG A 67 -4.54 9.69 -10.87
CA ARG A 67 -3.81 8.77 -11.74
C ARG A 67 -3.34 7.53 -11.00
N LEU A 68 -2.75 7.66 -9.82
CA LEU A 68 -2.31 6.52 -9.03
C LEU A 68 -3.52 5.69 -8.55
N LEU A 69 -4.59 6.36 -8.13
CA LEU A 69 -5.85 5.73 -7.73
C LEU A 69 -6.45 4.90 -8.86
N PHE A 70 -6.53 5.45 -10.08
CA PHE A 70 -7.00 4.72 -11.25
C PHE A 70 -6.20 3.44 -11.46
N LEU A 71 -4.86 3.53 -11.40
CA LEU A 71 -4.00 2.37 -11.62
C LEU A 71 -4.21 1.30 -10.53
N ILE A 72 -4.32 1.71 -9.27
CA ILE A 72 -4.58 0.81 -8.14
C ILE A 72 -5.94 0.09 -8.32
N VAL A 73 -6.99 0.83 -8.61
CA VAL A 73 -8.35 0.26 -8.67
C VAL A 73 -8.54 -0.59 -9.93
N PHE A 74 -8.05 -0.17 -11.08
CA PHE A 74 -8.43 -0.79 -12.37
C PHE A 74 -7.41 -1.79 -12.93
N LEU A 75 -6.16 -1.85 -12.43
CA LEU A 75 -5.17 -2.81 -12.95
C LEU A 75 -5.20 -4.19 -12.28
N GLN A 76 -6.30 -4.54 -11.61
CA GLN A 76 -6.45 -5.80 -10.89
C GLN A 76 -6.43 -7.06 -11.79
N SER A 77 -6.59 -6.92 -13.12
CA SER A 77 -6.58 -8.02 -14.10
C SER A 77 -5.53 -7.85 -15.20
N THR A 78 -5.35 -8.87 -16.05
CA THR A 78 -4.45 -8.89 -17.22
C THR A 78 -4.77 -7.84 -18.29
N ARG A 79 -5.97 -7.25 -18.21
CA ARG A 79 -6.51 -6.30 -19.18
C ARG A 79 -5.66 -5.05 -19.33
N ALA A 80 -5.38 -4.66 -20.56
CA ALA A 80 -4.71 -3.42 -20.89
C ALA A 80 -5.70 -2.26 -20.96
N TYR A 81 -5.29 -1.08 -20.46
CA TYR A 81 -6.09 0.14 -20.57
C TYR A 81 -5.50 1.09 -21.59
N SER A 82 -6.28 1.37 -22.63
CA SER A 82 -6.02 2.49 -23.53
C SER A 82 -6.51 3.78 -22.88
N HIS A 83 -5.64 4.79 -22.84
CA HIS A 83 -5.98 6.19 -22.52
C HIS A 83 -6.33 6.49 -21.05
N PRO A 84 -5.57 6.00 -20.05
CA PRO A 84 -5.79 6.32 -18.64
C PRO A 84 -5.75 7.82 -18.30
N SER A 85 -5.25 8.68 -19.19
CA SER A 85 -5.27 10.14 -18.98
C SER A 85 -6.64 10.77 -19.21
N ARG A 86 -7.48 10.15 -20.07
CA ARG A 86 -8.87 10.54 -20.30
C ARG A 86 -9.69 10.22 -19.05
N GLU A 87 -9.60 8.99 -18.56
CA GLU A 87 -10.28 8.53 -17.34
C GLU A 87 -9.98 9.42 -16.14
N VAL A 88 -8.71 9.78 -15.94
CA VAL A 88 -8.32 10.70 -14.87
C VAL A 88 -8.92 12.09 -15.05
N SER A 89 -9.00 12.59 -16.28
CA SER A 89 -9.57 13.91 -16.55
C SER A 89 -11.07 13.93 -16.33
N ASP A 90 -11.77 12.84 -16.66
CA ASP A 90 -13.20 12.69 -16.44
C ASP A 90 -13.51 12.49 -14.96
N PHE A 91 -12.69 11.74 -14.22
CA PHE A 91 -12.77 11.61 -12.77
C PHE A 91 -12.61 12.94 -12.04
N ILE A 92 -11.66 13.79 -12.43
CA ILE A 92 -11.50 15.13 -11.83
C ILE A 92 -12.77 15.98 -12.01
N LYS A 93 -13.45 15.85 -13.16
CA LYS A 93 -14.65 16.64 -13.47
C LYS A 93 -15.91 16.09 -12.81
N THR A 94 -16.03 14.77 -12.72
CA THR A 94 -17.29 14.09 -12.42
C THR A 94 -17.27 13.26 -11.13
N GLY A 95 -16.09 12.99 -10.58
CA GLY A 95 -15.89 12.07 -9.46
C GLY A 95 -16.02 10.58 -9.82
N LYS A 96 -16.12 10.23 -11.11
CA LYS A 96 -16.33 8.85 -11.57
C LYS A 96 -15.26 8.47 -12.61
N PHE A 97 -14.78 7.23 -12.52
CA PHE A 97 -13.92 6.63 -13.53
C PHE A 97 -14.80 5.89 -14.57
N LEU A 98 -14.48 4.63 -14.85
CA LEU A 98 -15.21 3.76 -15.78
C LEU A 98 -16.61 3.41 -15.26
N ASP A 99 -17.42 2.86 -16.16
CA ASP A 99 -18.74 2.35 -15.81
C ASP A 99 -18.69 1.00 -15.06
N VAL A 100 -19.87 0.61 -14.55
CA VAL A 100 -20.04 -0.61 -13.76
C VAL A 100 -19.80 -1.89 -14.56
N ALA A 101 -20.00 -1.87 -15.89
CA ALA A 101 -19.81 -3.06 -16.72
C ALA A 101 -18.32 -3.39 -16.87
N GLU A 102 -17.48 -2.37 -17.06
CA GLU A 102 -16.02 -2.53 -17.06
C GLU A 102 -15.52 -3.03 -15.69
N GLU A 103 -16.06 -2.52 -14.58
CA GLU A 103 -15.72 -3.02 -13.24
C GLU A 103 -16.00 -4.52 -13.09
N GLN A 104 -17.16 -4.99 -13.56
CA GLN A 104 -17.54 -6.40 -13.47
C GLN A 104 -16.64 -7.31 -14.31
N LEU A 105 -16.22 -6.85 -15.48
CA LEU A 105 -15.34 -7.61 -16.35
C LEU A 105 -13.93 -7.75 -15.77
N ILE A 106 -13.38 -6.68 -15.21
CA ILE A 106 -12.11 -6.74 -14.46
C ILE A 106 -12.25 -7.68 -13.27
N ALA A 107 -13.36 -7.58 -12.55
CA ALA A 107 -13.64 -8.38 -11.38
C ALA A 107 -13.66 -9.88 -11.70
N SER A 108 -14.17 -10.30 -12.86
CA SER A 108 -14.19 -11.71 -13.28
C SER A 108 -12.84 -12.26 -13.75
N GLU A 109 -11.90 -11.38 -14.15
CA GLU A 109 -10.59 -11.76 -14.69
C GLU A 109 -9.43 -11.34 -13.76
N ARG A 110 -9.74 -10.97 -12.51
CA ARG A 110 -8.76 -10.38 -11.61
C ARG A 110 -7.67 -11.39 -11.22
N THR A 111 -6.46 -10.88 -11.09
CA THR A 111 -5.27 -11.57 -10.60
C THR A 111 -5.01 -11.28 -9.12
N VAL A 112 -5.60 -10.20 -8.61
CA VAL A 112 -5.50 -9.70 -7.24
C VAL A 112 -6.83 -9.09 -6.84
N SER A 113 -7.27 -9.30 -5.61
CA SER A 113 -8.39 -8.58 -5.02
C SER A 113 -7.90 -7.46 -4.13
N LEU A 114 -8.30 -6.22 -4.44
CA LEU A 114 -8.02 -5.06 -3.59
C LEU A 114 -9.03 -5.00 -2.42
N VAL A 115 -8.55 -5.16 -1.19
CA VAL A 115 -9.39 -5.12 0.01
C VAL A 115 -9.52 -3.69 0.52
N CYS A 116 -8.40 -3.03 0.78
CA CYS A 116 -8.39 -1.62 1.16
C CYS A 116 -7.12 -0.92 0.69
N PHE A 117 -7.16 0.41 0.65
CA PHE A 117 -6.04 1.25 0.28
C PHE A 117 -6.07 2.62 0.96
N CYS A 118 -4.88 3.23 1.04
CA CYS A 118 -4.69 4.64 1.32
C CYS A 118 -3.46 5.16 0.55
N ILE A 119 -3.64 6.24 -0.21
CA ILE A 119 -2.56 6.93 -0.92
C ILE A 119 -2.18 8.17 -0.13
N MET A 120 -0.93 8.27 0.28
CA MET A 120 -0.35 9.43 0.95
C MET A 120 0.56 10.19 -0.01
N LYS A 121 0.96 11.40 0.36
CA LYS A 121 1.78 12.29 -0.51
C LYS A 121 3.10 11.67 -0.96
N ASN A 122 3.73 10.82 -0.14
CA ASN A 122 5.05 10.24 -0.37
C ASN A 122 5.05 8.70 -0.37
N HIS A 123 3.93 8.04 -0.11
CA HIS A 123 3.83 6.58 -0.07
C HIS A 123 2.38 6.12 -0.27
N PHE A 124 2.16 4.84 -0.50
CA PHE A 124 0.83 4.25 -0.48
C PHE A 124 0.83 2.95 0.33
N HIS A 125 -0.34 2.57 0.83
CA HIS A 125 -0.58 1.29 1.49
C HIS A 125 -1.78 0.60 0.85
N LEU A 126 -1.64 -0.69 0.55
CA LEU A 126 -2.69 -1.55 0.02
C LEU A 126 -2.81 -2.80 0.89
N LEU A 127 -4.02 -3.26 1.13
CA LEU A 127 -4.29 -4.62 1.59
C LEU A 127 -4.92 -5.37 0.42
N VAL A 128 -4.31 -6.47 0.04
CA VAL A 128 -4.74 -7.25 -1.12
C VAL A 128 -4.79 -8.73 -0.79
N ARG A 129 -5.59 -9.48 -1.55
CA ARG A 129 -5.54 -10.94 -1.62
C ARG A 129 -5.00 -11.36 -2.98
N GLU A 130 -4.08 -12.32 -2.99
CA GLU A 130 -3.63 -12.90 -4.25
C GLU A 130 -4.67 -13.89 -4.79
N GLU A 131 -4.99 -13.81 -6.09
CA GLU A 131 -6.00 -14.69 -6.71
C GLU A 131 -5.37 -15.76 -7.60
N ILE A 132 -4.20 -15.46 -8.17
CA ILE A 132 -3.40 -16.37 -9.00
C ILE A 132 -1.92 -16.26 -8.62
N ASP A 133 -1.14 -17.30 -8.91
CA ASP A 133 0.30 -17.28 -8.67
C ASP A 133 0.95 -16.07 -9.36
N ASP A 134 1.84 -15.39 -8.62
CA ASP A 134 2.53 -14.15 -9.03
C ASP A 134 1.63 -12.94 -9.34
N GLY A 135 0.32 -13.03 -9.06
CA GLY A 135 -0.66 -11.98 -9.32
C GLY A 135 -0.27 -10.65 -8.67
N ILE A 136 0.17 -10.67 -7.40
CA ILE A 136 0.59 -9.46 -6.68
C ILE A 136 1.81 -8.81 -7.32
N SER A 137 2.81 -9.63 -7.66
CA SER A 137 4.05 -9.16 -8.29
C SER A 137 3.76 -8.48 -9.63
N TRP A 138 2.91 -9.09 -10.44
CA TRP A 138 2.51 -8.57 -11.74
C TRP A 138 1.67 -7.28 -11.61
N TYR A 139 0.70 -7.27 -10.70
CA TYR A 139 -0.16 -6.13 -10.39
C TYR A 139 0.66 -4.88 -10.00
N LEU A 140 1.57 -4.99 -9.02
CA LEU A 140 2.36 -3.85 -8.59
C LEU A 140 3.44 -3.44 -9.59
N GLN A 141 4.03 -4.38 -10.32
CA GLN A 141 4.95 -4.03 -11.40
C GLN A 141 4.25 -3.11 -12.42
N ARG A 142 3.01 -3.39 -12.79
CA ARG A 142 2.26 -2.57 -13.74
C ARG A 142 1.92 -1.19 -13.20
N ILE A 143 1.43 -1.12 -11.96
CA ILE A 143 1.07 0.14 -11.31
C ILE A 143 2.30 1.04 -11.19
N GLU A 144 3.39 0.52 -10.61
CA GLU A 144 4.58 1.31 -10.33
C GLU A 144 5.29 1.75 -11.60
N ASN A 145 5.38 0.89 -12.62
CA ASN A 145 5.97 1.25 -13.90
C ASN A 145 5.13 2.28 -14.66
N ALA A 146 3.82 2.08 -14.76
CA ALA A 146 2.93 3.01 -15.44
C ALA A 146 2.91 4.38 -14.75
N TYR A 147 2.89 4.38 -13.42
CA TYR A 147 2.89 5.61 -12.63
C TYR A 147 4.23 6.34 -12.67
N THR A 148 5.34 5.63 -12.51
CA THR A 148 6.70 6.22 -12.59
C THR A 148 6.92 6.88 -13.95
N ARG A 149 6.51 6.23 -15.04
CA ARG A 149 6.59 6.83 -16.39
C ARG A 149 5.77 8.11 -16.50
N TYR A 150 4.51 8.07 -16.04
CA TYR A 150 3.63 9.24 -16.03
C TYR A 150 4.21 10.40 -15.20
N PHE A 151 4.64 10.10 -13.98
CA PHE A 151 5.20 11.08 -13.06
C PHE A 151 6.46 11.72 -13.64
N ASN A 152 7.39 10.91 -14.15
CA ASN A 152 8.64 11.39 -14.74
C ASN A 152 8.39 12.27 -15.96
N LEU A 153 7.48 11.88 -16.86
CA LEU A 153 7.11 12.71 -18.01
C LEU A 153 6.49 14.05 -17.58
N SER A 154 5.65 14.03 -16.55
CA SER A 154 4.95 15.24 -16.07
C SER A 154 5.86 16.21 -15.33
N HIS A 155 6.99 15.72 -14.80
CA HIS A 155 7.97 16.52 -14.06
C HIS A 155 9.29 16.72 -14.83
N GLU A 156 9.36 16.29 -16.10
CA GLU A 156 10.60 16.32 -16.90
C GLU A 156 11.79 15.59 -16.24
N ARG A 157 11.48 14.53 -15.48
CA ARG A 157 12.46 13.75 -14.73
C ARG A 157 12.82 12.44 -15.44
N ARG A 158 13.91 11.83 -14.98
CA ARG A 158 14.33 10.48 -15.32
C ARG A 158 14.70 9.71 -14.05
N GLY A 159 14.75 8.39 -14.15
CA GLY A 159 15.16 7.49 -13.06
C GLY A 159 14.01 7.03 -12.16
N HIS A 160 14.38 6.46 -11.01
CA HIS A 160 13.43 5.83 -10.09
C HIS A 160 12.58 6.87 -9.33
N LEU A 161 11.28 6.61 -9.27
CA LEU A 161 10.35 7.34 -8.40
C LEU A 161 10.33 6.74 -6.99
N PHE A 162 10.22 5.42 -6.90
CA PHE A 162 10.15 4.66 -5.65
C PHE A 162 11.53 4.24 -5.13
N GLN A 163 11.64 4.00 -3.82
CA GLN A 163 12.91 3.65 -3.15
C GLN A 163 13.45 2.25 -3.51
N GLY A 164 12.65 1.43 -4.19
CA GLY A 164 13.01 0.08 -4.62
C GLY A 164 11.75 -0.75 -4.88
N PRO A 165 11.87 -2.10 -4.85
CA PRO A 165 10.72 -2.98 -4.85
C PRO A 165 9.78 -2.66 -3.68
N PHE A 166 8.47 -2.80 -3.91
CA PHE A 166 7.49 -2.68 -2.83
C PHE A 166 7.79 -3.63 -1.66
N ARG A 167 7.46 -3.18 -0.44
CA ARG A 167 7.47 -4.02 0.75
C ARG A 167 6.15 -4.79 0.82
N ALA A 168 6.23 -6.01 1.33
CA ALA A 168 5.09 -6.87 1.57
C ALA A 168 5.18 -7.48 2.97
N VAL A 169 4.04 -7.67 3.61
CA VAL A 169 3.89 -8.40 4.87
C VAL A 169 2.70 -9.35 4.70
N HIS A 170 2.89 -10.64 4.99
CA HIS A 170 1.83 -11.64 4.98
C HIS A 170 0.92 -11.46 6.19
N ILE A 171 -0.39 -11.60 5.97
CA ILE A 171 -1.41 -11.52 7.00
C ILE A 171 -1.86 -12.95 7.30
N GLU A 172 -1.43 -13.47 8.44
CA GLU A 172 -1.62 -14.87 8.85
C GLU A 172 -2.95 -15.08 9.59
N THR A 173 -3.49 -14.03 10.22
CA THR A 173 -4.69 -14.14 11.06
C THR A 173 -5.71 -13.07 10.74
N ASN A 174 -6.96 -13.38 11.11
CA ASN A 174 -8.06 -12.45 10.97
C ASN A 174 -7.88 -11.16 11.82
N ASP A 175 -7.29 -11.28 13.02
CA ASP A 175 -6.99 -10.11 13.86
C ASP A 175 -5.94 -9.20 13.19
N GLN A 176 -4.92 -9.79 12.54
CA GLN A 176 -3.97 -9.03 11.75
C GLN A 176 -4.64 -8.36 10.55
N LEU A 177 -5.62 -9.03 9.91
CA LEU A 177 -6.38 -8.49 8.79
C LEU A 177 -7.15 -7.24 9.19
N LEU A 178 -7.93 -7.31 10.28
CA LEU A 178 -8.67 -6.17 10.84
C LEU A 178 -7.74 -5.05 11.31
N TYR A 179 -6.69 -5.38 12.04
CA TYR A 179 -5.73 -4.38 12.52
C TYR A 179 -5.07 -3.65 11.35
N THR A 180 -4.68 -4.39 10.32
CA THR A 180 -4.05 -3.82 9.11
C THR A 180 -5.02 -2.92 8.35
N SER A 181 -6.30 -3.29 8.23
CA SER A 181 -7.29 -2.43 7.57
C SER A 181 -7.46 -1.10 8.32
N ALA A 182 -7.54 -1.13 9.65
CA ALA A 182 -7.58 0.06 10.49
C ALA A 182 -6.29 0.88 10.38
N TYR A 183 -5.12 0.24 10.43
CA TYR A 183 -3.83 0.92 10.24
C TYR A 183 -3.79 1.68 8.92
N ILE A 184 -4.20 1.03 7.82
CA ILE A 184 -4.23 1.63 6.49
C ILE A 184 -5.14 2.86 6.48
N HIS A 185 -6.37 2.70 6.97
CA HIS A 185 -7.39 3.77 6.99
C HIS A 185 -7.06 4.93 7.93
N ARG A 186 -6.19 4.72 8.93
CA ARG A 186 -5.72 5.76 9.85
C ARG A 186 -4.51 6.55 9.37
N ASN A 187 -3.82 6.15 8.31
CA ASN A 187 -2.66 6.91 7.77
C ASN A 187 -2.96 8.41 7.56
N PRO A 188 -4.15 8.85 7.10
CA PRO A 188 -4.44 10.26 6.94
C PRO A 188 -4.32 11.09 8.22
N ARG A 189 -4.37 10.49 9.42
CA ARG A 189 -4.17 11.18 10.72
C ARG A 189 -2.88 11.95 10.82
N GLU A 190 -1.83 11.45 10.17
CA GLU A 190 -0.51 12.09 10.15
C GLU A 190 -0.55 13.46 9.46
N ILE A 191 -1.60 13.74 8.68
CA ILE A 191 -1.86 15.03 8.07
C ILE A 191 -2.83 15.78 8.97
N LYS A 192 -2.36 16.89 9.58
CA LYS A 192 -3.15 17.72 10.51
C LYS A 192 -4.58 18.05 10.02
N LYS A 193 -4.77 18.26 8.71
CA LYS A 193 -6.08 18.53 8.11
C LYS A 193 -7.07 17.37 8.31
N TRP A 194 -6.59 16.13 8.31
CA TRP A 194 -7.40 14.91 8.28
C TRP A 194 -7.39 14.13 9.60
N LYS A 195 -6.63 14.58 10.61
CA LYS A 195 -6.73 14.03 11.97
C LYS A 195 -8.18 14.09 12.46
N ASP A 196 -8.70 12.94 12.93
CA ASP A 196 -10.09 12.74 13.38
C ASP A 196 -11.15 12.93 12.26
N ARG A 197 -10.70 13.03 11.01
CA ARG A 197 -11.52 13.24 9.80
C ARG A 197 -11.03 12.39 8.63
N GLU A 198 -10.47 11.24 8.93
CA GLU A 198 -9.84 10.30 7.98
C GLU A 198 -10.86 9.80 6.96
N HIS A 199 -12.10 9.61 7.37
CA HIS A 199 -13.22 9.22 6.52
C HIS A 199 -13.57 10.23 5.42
N LEU A 200 -13.09 11.48 5.54
CA LEU A 200 -13.25 12.52 4.52
C LEU A 200 -12.04 12.57 3.56
N TYR A 201 -11.00 11.77 3.80
CA TYR A 201 -9.83 11.73 2.94
C TYR A 201 -10.09 10.94 1.67
N GLN A 202 -10.36 11.64 0.57
CA GLN A 202 -10.80 11.05 -0.70
C GLN A 202 -9.82 10.06 -1.34
N TRP A 203 -8.53 10.08 -0.95
CA TRP A 203 -7.48 9.17 -1.44
C TRP A 203 -7.29 7.93 -0.56
N SER A 204 -8.24 7.68 0.34
CA SER A 204 -8.39 6.44 1.12
C SER A 204 -9.69 5.75 0.74
N SER A 205 -9.75 4.45 0.96
CA SER A 205 -10.97 3.64 0.82
C SER A 205 -11.90 3.70 2.03
N LEU A 206 -11.52 4.35 3.14
CA LEU A 206 -12.35 4.38 4.36
C LEU A 206 -13.78 4.89 4.11
N SER A 207 -13.94 5.90 3.24
CA SER A 207 -15.28 6.40 2.87
C SER A 207 -16.15 5.34 2.21
N ASP A 208 -15.56 4.41 1.45
CA ASP A 208 -16.30 3.33 0.77
C ASP A 208 -16.84 2.29 1.76
N TYR A 209 -16.19 2.15 2.92
CA TYR A 209 -16.60 1.24 3.99
C TYR A 209 -17.74 1.81 4.83
N ILE A 210 -17.85 3.14 4.88
CA ILE A 210 -18.85 3.85 5.70
C ILE A 210 -20.10 4.14 4.86
N ALA A 211 -19.92 4.42 3.57
CA ALA A 211 -21.02 4.72 2.68
C ALA A 211 -21.92 3.49 2.46
N THR A 212 -23.21 3.74 2.23
CA THR A 212 -24.17 2.70 1.82
C THR A 212 -23.83 2.08 0.47
N LYS A 213 -23.07 2.81 -0.36
CA LYS A 213 -22.59 2.36 -1.66
C LYS A 213 -21.13 2.77 -1.84
N SER A 214 -20.27 1.77 -2.02
CA SER A 214 -18.87 1.96 -2.41
C SER A 214 -18.74 2.68 -3.75
N ARG A 215 -17.66 3.46 -3.93
CA ARG A 215 -17.32 4.05 -5.23
C ARG A 215 -17.02 3.00 -6.30
N TRP A 216 -16.51 1.83 -5.90
CA TRP A 216 -16.14 0.73 -6.78
C TRP A 216 -16.64 -0.61 -6.23
N PRO A 217 -17.96 -0.86 -6.29
CA PRO A 217 -18.58 -2.01 -5.65
C PRO A 217 -18.06 -3.36 -6.16
N SER A 218 -17.58 -3.43 -7.41
CA SER A 218 -17.04 -4.70 -7.95
C SER A 218 -15.53 -4.82 -7.74
N LEU A 219 -14.81 -3.71 -7.54
CA LEU A 219 -13.33 -3.69 -7.51
C LEU A 219 -12.74 -3.48 -6.12
N LEU A 220 -13.54 -3.08 -5.13
CA LEU A 220 -13.13 -3.01 -3.73
C LEU A 220 -13.77 -4.18 -2.97
N CYS A 221 -12.98 -5.21 -2.68
CA CYS A 221 -13.42 -6.41 -1.98
C CYS A 221 -13.48 -6.16 -0.47
N GLN A 222 -14.55 -5.51 -0.02
CA GLN A 222 -14.72 -5.11 1.38
C GLN A 222 -15.20 -6.26 2.27
N GLU A 223 -15.78 -7.32 1.67
CA GLU A 223 -16.41 -8.43 2.38
C GLU A 223 -15.52 -9.06 3.47
N PRO A 224 -14.21 -9.36 3.25
CA PRO A 224 -13.38 -10.00 4.27
C PRO A 224 -13.24 -9.20 5.58
N ILE A 225 -13.46 -7.89 5.51
CA ILE A 225 -13.47 -6.99 6.67
C ILE A 225 -14.91 -6.77 7.14
N MET A 226 -15.81 -6.42 6.21
CA MET A 226 -17.16 -5.97 6.53
C MET A 226 -18.08 -7.10 7.04
N SER A 227 -17.78 -8.37 6.76
CA SER A 227 -18.52 -9.49 7.34
C SER A 227 -18.35 -9.62 8.87
N GLN A 228 -17.43 -8.86 9.45
CA GLN A 228 -17.13 -8.83 10.89
C GLN A 228 -17.80 -7.67 11.62
N PHE A 229 -18.58 -6.84 10.92
CA PHE A 229 -19.26 -5.68 11.46
C PHE A 229 -20.71 -5.66 10.98
N ASP A 230 -21.63 -5.19 11.81
CA ASP A 230 -23.05 -5.10 11.41
C ASP A 230 -23.28 -4.06 10.31
N ASN A 231 -22.45 -3.01 10.29
CA ASN A 231 -22.54 -1.91 9.34
C ASN A 231 -21.24 -1.08 9.26
N GLY A 232 -21.19 -0.15 8.31
CA GLY A 232 -20.04 0.74 8.11
C GLY A 232 -19.75 1.70 9.27
N GLN A 233 -20.74 2.00 10.12
CA GLN A 233 -20.53 2.84 11.30
C GLN A 233 -19.80 2.08 12.41
N ASP A 234 -20.08 0.78 12.59
CA ASP A 234 -19.33 -0.06 13.54
C ASP A 234 -17.88 -0.23 13.09
N TYR A 235 -17.65 -0.43 11.79
CA TYR A 235 -16.29 -0.42 11.24
C TYR A 235 -15.59 0.94 11.46
N LYS A 236 -16.29 2.07 11.24
CA LYS A 236 -15.74 3.41 11.53
C LYS A 236 -15.34 3.56 12.99
N ASN A 237 -16.17 3.05 13.90
CA ASN A 237 -15.90 3.08 15.34
C ASN A 237 -14.65 2.26 15.67
N TYR A 238 -14.53 1.05 15.10
CA TYR A 238 -13.33 0.20 15.23
C TYR A 238 -12.07 0.89 14.72
N VAL A 239 -12.11 1.51 13.54
CA VAL A 239 -10.98 2.27 12.99
C VAL A 239 -10.61 3.44 13.92
N SER A 240 -11.60 4.12 14.49
CA SER A 240 -11.36 5.29 15.36
C SER A 240 -10.80 4.89 16.73
N SER A 241 -11.20 3.74 17.27
CA SER A 241 -10.78 3.24 18.59
C SER A 241 -9.52 2.36 18.57
N SER A 242 -9.05 1.98 17.38
CA SER A 242 -7.80 1.23 17.21
C SER A 242 -6.63 1.92 17.91
N ILE A 243 -5.53 1.20 18.15
CA ILE A 243 -4.27 1.80 18.64
C ILE A 243 -3.29 2.15 17.50
N ALA A 244 -3.59 1.73 16.27
CA ALA A 244 -2.72 1.95 15.12
C ALA A 244 -2.50 3.45 14.84
N LYS A 245 -1.26 3.92 14.67
CA LYS A 245 -0.95 5.34 14.41
C LYS A 245 -1.36 6.32 15.53
N LEU A 246 -1.58 5.85 16.76
CA LEU A 246 -1.64 6.76 17.91
C LEU A 246 -0.28 7.42 18.14
N SER A 247 -0.29 8.69 18.52
CA SER A 247 0.92 9.39 18.95
C SER A 247 1.40 8.89 20.31
N PRO A 248 2.67 9.08 20.68
CA PRO A 248 3.17 8.73 22.02
C PRO A 248 2.34 9.37 23.15
N GLU A 249 1.84 10.59 22.95
CA GLU A 249 0.96 11.26 23.91
C GLU A 249 -0.39 10.54 24.05
N GLU A 250 -1.02 10.15 22.93
CA GLU A 250 -2.29 9.42 22.93
C GLU A 250 -2.14 8.01 23.55
N LEU A 251 -1.00 7.34 23.35
CA LEU A 251 -0.71 6.05 24.00
C LEU A 251 -0.51 6.20 25.52
N ASN A 252 0.10 7.30 25.96
CA ASN A 252 0.27 7.60 27.39
C ASN A 252 -1.07 7.91 28.06
N GLU A 253 -1.95 8.67 27.40
CA GLU A 253 -3.30 8.96 27.91
C GLU A 253 -4.14 7.69 28.09
N LEU A 254 -3.90 6.66 27.28
CA LEU A 254 -4.57 5.35 27.39
C LEU A 254 -3.88 4.37 28.36
N ASN A 255 -2.77 4.75 29.00
CA ASN A 255 -1.90 3.86 29.79
C ASN A 255 -1.35 2.65 29.00
N LEU A 256 -1.14 2.79 27.68
CA LEU A 256 -0.71 1.70 26.79
C LEU A 256 0.74 1.83 26.31
N SER A 257 1.57 2.64 26.98
CA SER A 257 2.95 2.94 26.57
C SER A 257 3.89 1.72 26.46
N ASN A 258 3.53 0.60 27.06
CA ASN A 258 4.28 -0.68 27.02
C ASN A 258 3.77 -1.68 25.97
N ILE A 259 2.67 -1.38 25.26
CA ILE A 259 2.20 -2.25 24.18
C ILE A 259 3.04 -1.91 22.96
N GLY A 260 4.08 -2.70 22.72
CA GLY A 260 4.89 -2.64 21.52
C GLY A 260 3.98 -2.66 20.29
N GLY A 261 3.77 -1.49 19.71
CA GLY A 261 3.00 -1.36 18.49
C GLY A 261 3.70 -2.15 17.38
N TRP A 262 2.91 -2.78 16.52
CA TRP A 262 3.39 -3.24 15.24
C TRP A 262 3.77 -2.01 14.41
N THR A 263 4.99 -1.49 14.61
CA THR A 263 5.57 -0.46 13.75
C THR A 263 6.19 -1.17 12.55
N PHE A 264 5.48 -1.12 11.42
CA PHE A 264 5.96 -1.58 10.12
C PHE A 264 6.86 -0.56 9.42
#